data_AF-A0AA41VNZ8-F1
#
_entry.id   AF-A0AA41VNZ8-F1
#
_cell.length_a   1.000
_cell.length_b   1.000
_cell.length_c   1.000
_cell.angle_alpha   90.00
_cell.angle_beta   90.00
_cell.angle_gamma   90.00
#
_symmetry.space_group_name_H-M   'P 1'
#
loop_
_entity.id
_entity.type
_entity.pdbx_description
1 polymer ?
#
loop_
_entity_poly.entity_id
_entity_poly.type
_entity_poly.pdbx_seq_one_letter_code
_entity_poly.pdbx_strand_id
1 'polypeptide(L)' 'MKDYKKFDATLVVNPKANNGHGSIVSWTIEYEKLNDDSPVPIDYLGFFHLNIEDVNSHLCASET' A
#
# COMPACT_ATOMS: atom_id res chain seq x y z
N MET A 1 -10.57 7.92 -7.74
CA MET A 1 -11.76 7.14 -7.29
C MET A 1 -12.98 7.32 -8.18
N LYS A 2 -13.20 8.46 -8.86
CA LYS A 2 -14.38 8.65 -9.73
C LYS A 2 -14.43 7.66 -10.91
N ASP A 3 -13.29 7.09 -11.28
CA ASP A 3 -13.17 6.11 -12.37
C ASP A 3 -13.44 4.66 -11.94
N TYR A 4 -13.83 4.45 -10.68
CA TYR A 4 -14.07 3.12 -10.11
C TYR A 4 -15.42 3.08 -9.39
N LYS A 5 -16.18 2.01 -9.61
CA LYS A 5 -17.38 1.70 -8.79
C LYS A 5 -16.97 1.26 -7.40
N LYS A 6 -15.86 0.53 -7.32
CA LYS A 6 -15.27 0.01 -6.09
C LYS A 6 -13.77 0.26 -6.12
N PHE A 7 -13.23 0.74 -5.02
CA PHE A 7 -11.79 0.89 -4.83
C PHE A 7 -11.47 0.69 -3.34
N ASP A 8 -11.04 -0.51 -3.01
CA ASP A 8 -10.58 -0.86 -1.67
C ASP A 8 -9.06 -0.99 -1.70
N ALA A 9 -8.39 -0.34 -0.75
CA ALA A 9 -6.96 -0.49 -0.55
C ALA A 9 -6.71 -1.09 0.83
N THR A 10 -6.04 -2.24 0.86
CA THR A 10 -5.76 -3.00 2.08
C THR A 10 -4.27 -3.03 2.35
N LEU A 11 -3.89 -2.55 3.54
CA LEU A 11 -2.53 -2.64 4.07
C LEU A 11 -2.41 -3.84 4.99
N VAL A 12 -1.46 -4.72 4.71
CA VAL A 12 -1.11 -5.84 5.58
C VAL A 12 0.35 -5.71 6.00
N VAL A 13 0.59 -5.79 7.31
CA VAL A 13 1.93 -5.71 7.91
C VAL A 13 2.18 -6.98 8.70
N ASN A 14 3.15 -7.78 8.28
CA ASN A 14 3.51 -9.03 8.96
C ASN A 14 4.97 -8.94 9.47
N PRO A 15 5.27 -9.39 10.70
CA PRO A 15 6.65 -9.48 11.18
C PRO A 15 7.50 -10.40 10.29
N LYS A 16 8.77 -10.06 10.10
CA LYS A 16 9.72 -10.97 9.42
C LYS A 16 10.07 -12.15 10.32
N ALA A 17 10.24 -13.33 9.71
CA ALA A 17 10.49 -14.58 10.43
C ALA A 17 11.83 -14.64 11.19
N ASN A 18 12.79 -13.77 10.86
CA ASN A 18 14.10 -13.66 11.51
C ASN A 18 14.01 -12.89 12.83
N ASN A 19 13.51 -13.55 13.87
CA ASN A 19 13.37 -13.02 15.24
C ASN A 19 12.45 -11.78 15.33
N GLY A 20 11.61 -11.51 14.33
CA GLY A 20 10.70 -10.37 14.34
C GLY A 20 11.37 -9.02 14.06
N HIS A 21 12.64 -8.99 13.63
CA HIS A 21 13.30 -7.74 13.28
C HIS A 21 12.78 -7.19 11.95
N GLY A 22 11.90 -6.20 12.07
CA GLY A 22 11.23 -5.53 10.97
C GLY A 22 10.02 -6.30 10.44
N SER A 23 9.38 -5.70 9.44
CA SER A 23 8.11 -6.20 8.88
C SER A 23 8.16 -6.31 7.36
N ILE A 24 7.30 -7.17 6.81
CA ILE A 24 6.93 -7.20 5.40
C ILE A 24 5.61 -6.44 5.28
N VAL A 25 5.59 -5.42 4.43
CA VAL A 25 4.43 -4.57 4.20
C VAL A 25 3.91 -4.83 2.80
N SER A 26 2.62 -5.12 2.69
CA SER A 26 1.93 -5.38 1.42
C SER A 26 0.72 -4.47 1.28
N TRP A 27 0.63 -3.76 0.16
CA TRP A 27 -0.59 -3.09 -0.27
C TRP A 27 -1.29 -3.90 -1.35
N THR A 28 -2.58 -4.11 -1.18
CA THR A 28 -3.45 -4.73 -2.19
C THR A 28 -4.53 -3.74 -2.58
N ILE A 29 -4.75 -3.56 -3.88
CA ILE A 29 -5.84 -2.75 -4.42
C ILE A 29 -6.86 -3.69 -5.06
N GLU A 30 -8.05 -3.73 -4.50
CA GLU A 30 -9.21 -4.42 -5.08
C GLU A 30 -10.12 -3.37 -5.73
N TYR A 31 -10.31 -3.46 -7.03
CA TYR A 31 -11.03 -2.44 -7.78
C TYR A 31 -12.05 -3.03 -8.75
N GLU A 32 -13.14 -2.28 -8.96
CA GLU A 32 -14.08 -2.49 -10.05
C GLU A 32 -14.10 -1.22 -10.89
N LYS A 33 -13.76 -1.34 -12.18
CA LYS A 33 -13.80 -0.24 -13.14
C LYS A 33 -15.22 0.31 -13.28
N LEU A 34 -15.33 1.63 -13.47
CA LEU A 34 -16.62 2.24 -13.78
C LEU A 34 -17.14 1.81 -15.16
N ASN A 35 -16.25 1.74 -16.13
CA ASN A 35 -16.48 1.28 -17.51
C ASN A 35 -15.17 0.76 -18.13
N ASP A 36 -15.23 0.23 -19.36
CA ASP A 36 -14.07 -0.40 -20.01
C ASP A 36 -12.88 0.56 -20.22
N ASP A 37 -13.18 1.85 -20.43
CA ASP A 37 -12.18 2.92 -20.62
C ASP A 37 -11.53 3.38 -19.31
N SER A 38 -12.07 2.97 -18.16
CA SER A 38 -11.51 3.36 -16.87
C SER A 38 -10.10 2.75 -16.69
N PRO A 39 -9.12 3.52 -16.19
CA PRO A 39 -7.74 3.07 -16.10
C PRO A 39 -7.57 1.97 -15.05
N VAL A 40 -6.53 1.15 -15.19
CA VAL A 40 -6.10 0.27 -14.09
C VAL A 40 -5.36 1.13 -13.06
N PRO A 41 -5.58 0.93 -11.74
CA PRO A 41 -5.00 1.80 -10.72
C PRO A 41 -3.51 1.54 -10.42
N ILE A 42 -2.69 1.28 -11.44
CA ILE A 42 -1.25 1.00 -11.29
C ILE A 42 -0.52 2.22 -10.73
N ASP A 43 -0.93 3.44 -11.13
CA ASP A 43 -0.28 4.67 -10.67
C ASP A 43 -0.34 4.85 -9.14
N TYR A 44 -1.35 4.26 -8.49
CA TYR A 44 -1.47 4.26 -7.02
C TYR A 44 -0.40 3.39 -6.34
N LEU A 45 0.16 2.39 -7.02
CA LEU A 45 1.21 1.53 -6.44
C LEU A 45 2.47 2.34 -6.12
N GLY A 46 2.83 3.31 -6.96
CA GLY A 46 3.96 4.20 -6.69
C GLY A 46 3.75 5.06 -5.45
N PHE A 47 2.54 5.63 -5.30
CA PHE A 47 2.17 6.38 -4.10
C PHE A 47 2.21 5.51 -2.84
N PHE A 48 1.65 4.29 -2.89
CA PHE A 48 1.67 3.37 -1.76
C PHE A 48 3.08 2.91 -1.38
N HIS A 49 3.97 2.74 -2.37
CA HIS A 49 5.37 2.46 -2.11
C HIS A 49 6.07 3.60 -1.34
N LEU A 50 5.92 4.84 -1.81
CA LEU A 50 6.47 6.01 -1.11
C LEU A 50 5.91 6.15 0.31
N ASN A 51 4.63 5.84 0.50
CA ASN A 51 4.01 5.85 1.83
C ASN A 51 4.64 4.81 2.77
N ILE A 52 4.99 3.61 2.28
CA ILE A 52 5.70 2.60 3.07
C ILE A 52 7.06 3.14 3.53
N GLU A 53 7.83 3.73 2.62
CA GLU A 53 9.17 4.25 2.93
C GLU A 53 9.13 5.40 3.94
N ASP A 54 8.22 6.35 3.77
CA ASP A 54 8.08 7.52 4.65
C ASP A 54 7.65 7.11 6.07
N VAL A 55 6.63 6.25 6.18
CA VAL A 55 6.18 5.73 7.48
C VAL A 55 7.29 4.92 8.16
N ASN A 56 8.00 4.07 7.42
CA ASN A 56 9.13 3.32 7.96
C ASN A 56 10.23 4.26 8.48
N SER A 57 10.58 5.30 7.73
CA SER A 57 11.57 6.30 8.14
C SER A 57 11.13 7.04 9.41
N HIS A 58 9.86 7.44 9.49
CA HIS A 58 9.32 8.14 10.66
C HIS A 58 9.34 7.26 11.91
N LEU A 59 8.89 6.00 11.80
CA LEU A 59 8.86 5.07 12.93
C LEU A 59 10.28 4.74 13.42
N CYS A 60 11.22 4.43 12.52
CA CYS A 60 12.61 4.15 12.92
C CYS A 60 13.34 5.38 13.48
N ALA A 61 13.00 6.60 13.03
CA ALA A 61 13.54 7.81 13.63
C ALA A 61 13.02 8.04 15.06
N SER A 62 11.78 7.63 15.34
CA SER A 62 11.15 7.77 16.67
C SER A 62 11.61 6.76 17.72
N GLU A 63 12.40 5.74 17.32
CA GLU A 63 13.00 4.73 18.21
C GLU A 63 14.34 5.20 18.84
N THR A 64 14.69 6.48 18.72
CA THR A 64 15.88 7.12 19.34
C THR A 64 15.54 7.83 20.64
#